data_AF-A0A9P6CZW4-F1
#
_entry.id   AF-A0A9P6CZW4-F1
#
_cell.length_a   1.000
_cell.length_b   1.000
_cell.length_c   1.000
_cell.angle_alpha   90.00
_cell.angle_beta   90.00
_cell.angle_gamma   90.00
#
_symmetry.space_group_name_H-M   'P 1'
#
loop_
_entity.id
_entity.type
_entity.pdbx_description
1 polymer ?
#
loop_
_entity_poly.entity_id
_entity_poly.type
_entity_poly.pdbx_seq_one_letter_code
_entity_poly.pdbx_strand_id
1 'polypeptide(L)'
;MTTLPASPSLSFPHAQQAQIIRANQRDLYHVSSLKDQAESVLRAWLGTRWLTRWDKELDLLVKLCYYGLTTGRAIQTLGEEYTDIWQHSSHNSSVPPSASIRAVLIIVSLVPSYVLGRWGQSQALIRRHPNTAKGLRKLPHLLDAITEVNLAIFYMKGTYYDLVKRLIGIQHISSLPEDPHTRPPSYSLLGIMIGVRLLYRLLDFIRYQKAARASDKSQGKHSADIPREIYLDDRLVSSLLDEKPEGEPAKPAEEDEGTALDVSLIPEVIRQSRNCTLCLEERTDSCATECGHMFCWNCIVGWGREKAECPLCRQALSLDHLLPIYNL
;
A
#
# COMPACT_ATOMS: atom_id res chain seq x y z
N MET A 1 -63.56 17.43 20.11
CA MET A 1 -62.21 17.76 19.62
C MET A 1 -61.41 16.47 19.56
N THR A 2 -61.51 15.76 18.44
CA THR A 2 -60.75 14.53 18.16
C THR A 2 -59.34 14.94 17.73
N THR A 3 -58.36 14.70 18.58
CA THR A 3 -56.94 14.87 18.28
C THR A 3 -56.57 13.86 17.19
N LEU A 4 -56.21 14.34 16.00
CA LEU A 4 -55.62 13.50 14.96
C LEU A 4 -54.34 12.84 15.53
N PRO A 5 -54.13 11.51 15.35
CA PRO A 5 -52.90 10.87 15.77
C PRO A 5 -51.74 11.50 14.99
N ALA A 6 -50.66 11.83 15.70
CA ALA A 6 -49.43 12.33 15.10
C ALA A 6 -48.99 11.37 13.99
N SER A 7 -48.77 11.90 12.78
CA SER A 7 -48.24 11.13 11.65
C SER A 7 -46.96 10.40 12.08
N PRO A 8 -46.84 9.08 11.81
CA PRO A 8 -45.64 8.34 12.20
C PRO A 8 -44.44 8.97 11.51
N SER A 9 -43.47 9.44 12.30
CA SER A 9 -42.19 9.88 11.77
C SER A 9 -41.49 8.67 11.14
N LEU A 10 -41.31 8.69 9.82
CA LEU A 10 -40.49 7.69 9.13
C LEU A 10 -39.06 7.77 9.69
N SER A 11 -38.69 6.81 10.54
CA SER A 11 -37.34 6.67 11.08
C SER A 11 -36.65 5.50 10.39
N PHE A 12 -35.55 5.78 9.70
CA PHE A 12 -34.73 4.74 9.09
C PHE A 12 -33.82 4.09 10.15
N PRO A 13 -33.73 2.76 10.20
CA PRO A 13 -32.78 2.07 11.08
C PRO A 13 -31.33 2.35 10.67
N HIS A 14 -30.40 2.15 11.60
CA HIS A 14 -28.98 2.19 11.28
C HIS A 14 -28.58 1.00 10.40
N ALA A 15 -27.59 1.21 9.53
CA ALA A 15 -27.07 0.13 8.71
C ALA A 15 -26.45 -0.96 9.56
N GLN A 16 -26.76 -2.22 9.24
CA GLN A 16 -26.19 -3.38 9.89
C GLN A 16 -24.72 -3.56 9.51
N GLN A 17 -23.95 -4.22 10.38
CA GLN A 17 -22.54 -4.55 10.12
C GLN A 17 -22.35 -5.26 8.77
N ALA A 18 -23.19 -6.26 8.47
CA ALA A 18 -23.12 -7.01 7.23
C ALA A 18 -23.34 -6.14 5.99
N GLN A 19 -24.28 -5.18 6.05
CA GLN A 19 -24.54 -4.25 4.95
C GLN A 19 -23.31 -3.37 4.69
N ILE A 20 -22.74 -2.77 5.74
CA ILE A 20 -21.56 -1.91 5.61
C ILE A 20 -20.37 -2.69 5.04
N ILE A 21 -20.15 -3.93 5.50
CA ILE A 21 -19.06 -4.79 5.01
C ILE A 21 -19.27 -5.13 3.53
N ARG A 22 -20.48 -5.57 3.14
CA ARG A 22 -20.80 -5.94 1.76
C ARG A 22 -20.72 -4.74 0.81
N ALA A 23 -21.19 -3.58 1.26
CA ALA A 23 -21.06 -2.33 0.53
C ALA A 23 -19.60 -2.02 0.22
N ASN A 24 -18.73 -2.04 1.24
CA ASN A 24 -17.32 -1.75 1.04
C ASN A 24 -16.63 -2.81 0.16
N GLN A 25 -16.92 -4.10 0.36
CA GLN A 25 -16.38 -5.16 -0.51
C GLN A 25 -16.79 -4.97 -1.97
N ARG A 26 -18.04 -4.57 -2.20
CA ARG A 26 -18.56 -4.33 -3.56
C ARG A 26 -17.92 -3.09 -4.19
N ASP A 27 -17.73 -2.02 -3.42
CA ASP A 27 -17.00 -0.83 -3.86
C ASP A 27 -15.55 -1.17 -4.25
N LEU A 28 -14.83 -1.92 -3.41
CA LEU A 28 -13.46 -2.34 -3.70
C LEU A 28 -13.37 -3.16 -5.00
N TYR A 29 -14.33 -4.07 -5.22
CA TYR A 29 -14.42 -4.86 -6.45
C TYR A 29 -14.63 -3.97 -7.69
N HIS A 30 -15.51 -2.97 -7.61
CA HIS A 30 -15.74 -2.06 -8.74
C HIS A 30 -14.56 -1.14 -9.01
N VAL A 31 -13.89 -0.66 -7.95
CA VAL A 31 -12.66 0.15 -8.09
C VAL A 31 -11.53 -0.67 -8.72
N SER A 32 -11.32 -1.92 -8.28
CA SER A 32 -10.29 -2.79 -8.87
C SER A 32 -10.62 -3.12 -10.33
N SER A 33 -11.89 -3.44 -10.62
CA SER A 33 -12.33 -3.71 -12.00
C SER A 33 -12.12 -2.49 -12.91
N LEU A 34 -12.41 -1.28 -12.42
CA LEU A 34 -12.18 -0.04 -13.17
C LEU A 34 -10.68 0.21 -13.37
N LYS A 35 -9.84 -0.10 -12.37
CA LYS A 35 -8.38 -0.04 -12.50
C LYS A 35 -7.89 -0.99 -13.58
N ASP A 36 -8.28 -2.26 -13.55
CA ASP A 36 -7.85 -3.27 -14.53
C ASP A 36 -8.23 -2.87 -15.97
N GLN A 37 -9.44 -2.33 -16.15
CA GLN A 37 -9.89 -1.81 -17.45
C GLN A 37 -9.04 -0.59 -17.87
N ALA A 38 -8.82 0.37 -16.97
CA ALA A 38 -7.99 1.54 -17.26
C ALA A 38 -6.55 1.14 -17.60
N GLU A 39 -5.96 0.21 -16.85
CA GLU A 39 -4.64 -0.36 -17.13
C GLU A 39 -4.59 -1.01 -18.51
N SER A 40 -5.60 -1.80 -18.88
CA SER A 40 -5.63 -2.48 -20.18
C SER A 40 -5.60 -1.48 -21.35
N VAL A 41 -6.35 -0.38 -21.23
CA VAL A 41 -6.40 0.69 -22.23
C VAL A 41 -5.08 1.47 -22.26
N LEU A 42 -4.56 1.87 -21.10
CA LEU A 42 -3.32 2.64 -21.01
C LEU A 42 -2.11 1.81 -21.42
N ARG A 43 -2.09 0.51 -21.14
CA ARG A 43 -1.06 -0.42 -21.60
C ARG A 43 -1.05 -0.52 -23.12
N ALA A 44 -2.22 -0.55 -23.76
CA ALA A 44 -2.33 -0.60 -25.21
C ALA A 44 -1.93 0.72 -25.89
N TRP A 45 -2.21 1.87 -25.26
CA TRP A 45 -1.96 3.19 -25.85
C TRP A 45 -0.57 3.77 -25.56
N LEU A 46 -0.10 3.63 -24.31
CA LEU A 46 1.10 4.29 -23.79
C LEU A 46 2.22 3.29 -23.46
N GLY A 47 1.94 1.99 -23.58
CA GLY A 47 2.88 0.91 -23.26
C GLY A 47 3.00 0.62 -21.76
N THR A 48 3.64 -0.50 -21.45
CA THR A 48 3.82 -1.00 -20.08
C THR A 48 4.73 -0.11 -19.23
N ARG A 49 5.78 0.48 -19.80
CA ARG A 49 6.74 1.34 -19.08
C ARG A 49 6.11 2.62 -18.54
N TRP A 50 5.22 3.25 -19.33
CA TRP A 50 4.49 4.41 -18.85
C TRP A 50 3.53 4.00 -17.74
N LEU A 51 2.86 2.85 -17.90
CA LEU A 51 1.94 2.33 -16.89
C LEU A 51 2.63 2.05 -15.56
N THR A 52 3.78 1.36 -15.55
CA THR A 52 4.52 1.06 -14.32
C THR A 52 5.04 2.32 -13.63
N ARG A 53 5.47 3.32 -14.40
CA ARG A 53 5.90 4.62 -13.87
C ARG A 53 4.77 5.39 -13.18
N TRP A 54 3.56 5.31 -13.72
CA TRP A 54 2.39 6.06 -13.26
C TRP A 54 1.35 5.22 -12.52
N ASP A 55 1.65 3.98 -12.11
CA ASP A 55 0.69 3.05 -11.47
C ASP A 55 0.05 3.65 -10.20
N LYS A 56 0.85 4.28 -9.33
CA LYS A 56 0.35 4.96 -8.12
C LYS A 56 -0.60 6.12 -8.43
N GLU A 57 -0.33 6.83 -9.53
CA GLU A 57 -1.11 7.98 -9.99
C GLU A 57 -2.40 7.52 -10.65
N LEU A 58 -2.33 6.42 -11.40
CA LEU A 58 -3.48 5.75 -11.98
C LEU A 58 -4.42 5.24 -10.90
N ASP A 59 -3.90 4.55 -9.88
CA ASP A 59 -4.70 4.08 -8.74
C ASP A 59 -5.41 5.24 -8.01
N LEU A 60 -4.70 6.36 -7.78
CA LEU A 60 -5.30 7.56 -7.20
C LEU A 60 -6.37 8.18 -8.11
N LEU A 61 -6.11 8.28 -9.41
CA LEU A 61 -7.05 8.83 -10.40
C LEU A 61 -8.30 7.98 -10.49
N VAL A 62 -8.16 6.66 -10.58
CA VAL A 62 -9.28 5.70 -10.63
C VAL A 62 -10.18 5.85 -9.41
N LYS A 63 -9.60 5.88 -8.20
CA LYS A 63 -10.35 6.09 -6.97
C LYS A 63 -10.99 7.48 -6.90
N LEU A 64 -10.28 8.52 -7.34
CA LEU A 64 -10.81 9.89 -7.38
C LEU A 64 -11.98 9.99 -8.36
N CYS A 65 -11.89 9.36 -9.53
CA CYS A 65 -12.99 9.28 -10.49
C CYS A 65 -14.19 8.54 -9.88
N TYR A 66 -13.98 7.36 -9.28
CA TYR A 66 -15.05 6.57 -8.67
C TYR A 66 -15.76 7.33 -7.54
N TYR A 67 -15.02 7.75 -6.50
CA TYR A 67 -15.58 8.44 -5.35
C TYR A 67 -16.01 9.88 -5.65
N GLY A 68 -15.39 10.53 -6.63
CA GLY A 68 -15.77 11.86 -7.10
C GLY A 68 -17.11 11.84 -7.86
N LEU A 69 -17.34 10.86 -8.73
CA LEU A 69 -18.60 10.73 -9.46
C LEU A 69 -19.75 10.22 -8.57
N THR A 70 -19.45 9.42 -7.55
CA THR A 70 -20.45 8.91 -6.59
C THR A 70 -20.62 9.86 -5.41
N THR A 71 -19.81 9.70 -4.37
CA THR A 71 -19.86 10.48 -3.11
C THR A 71 -19.72 11.99 -3.37
N GLY A 72 -18.86 12.41 -4.30
CA GLY A 72 -18.68 13.83 -4.65
C GLY A 72 -19.95 14.49 -5.20
N ARG A 73 -20.80 13.75 -5.91
CA ARG A 73 -22.09 14.22 -6.44
C ARG A 73 -23.29 13.97 -5.51
N ALA A 74 -23.04 13.44 -4.32
CA ALA A 74 -24.08 13.08 -3.34
C ALA A 74 -24.96 11.91 -3.81
N ILE A 75 -24.41 11.06 -4.66
CA ILE A 75 -25.02 9.82 -5.13
C ILE A 75 -24.42 8.68 -4.31
N GLN A 76 -25.21 7.64 -4.06
CA GLN A 76 -24.72 6.41 -3.44
C GLN A 76 -23.56 5.82 -4.25
N THR A 77 -22.60 5.20 -3.57
CA THR A 77 -21.64 4.32 -4.26
C THR A 77 -22.35 3.06 -4.75
N LEU A 78 -21.75 2.31 -5.70
CA LEU A 78 -22.35 1.07 -6.19
C LEU A 78 -22.48 0.01 -5.08
N GLY A 79 -21.59 0.02 -4.10
CA GLY A 79 -21.71 -0.82 -2.91
C GLY A 79 -22.81 -0.37 -1.95
N GLU A 80 -22.97 0.94 -1.77
CA GLU A 80 -24.05 1.52 -0.99
C GLU A 80 -25.42 1.20 -1.62
N GLU A 81 -25.54 1.32 -2.94
CA GLU A 81 -26.72 0.94 -3.72
C GLU A 81 -26.99 -0.57 -3.59
N TYR A 82 -25.96 -1.41 -3.69
CA TYR A 82 -26.09 -2.87 -3.58
C TYR A 82 -26.65 -3.34 -2.22
N THR A 83 -26.49 -2.55 -1.17
CA THR A 83 -26.97 -2.91 0.18
C THR A 83 -28.06 -1.98 0.71
N ASP A 84 -28.53 -1.06 -0.13
CA ASP A 84 -29.57 -0.09 0.19
C ASP A 84 -29.24 0.72 1.47
N ILE A 85 -28.01 1.24 1.53
CA ILE A 85 -27.55 2.11 2.63
C ILE A 85 -27.21 3.51 2.15
N TRP A 86 -27.41 4.50 3.04
CA TRP A 86 -27.18 5.91 2.75
C TRP A 86 -26.23 6.55 3.76
N GLN A 87 -25.37 7.45 3.29
CA GLN A 87 -24.47 8.22 4.16
C GLN A 87 -25.25 9.30 4.93
N HIS A 88 -25.01 9.36 6.24
CA HIS A 88 -25.63 10.28 7.17
C HIS A 88 -24.55 10.94 8.04
N SER A 89 -24.54 12.27 8.09
CA SER A 89 -23.66 12.99 9.03
C SER A 89 -24.21 12.92 10.46
N SER A 90 -23.42 12.42 11.40
CA SER A 90 -23.80 12.37 12.82
C SER A 90 -23.91 13.75 13.46
N HIS A 91 -23.26 14.79 12.89
CA HIS A 91 -23.21 16.12 13.49
C HIS A 91 -24.42 16.99 13.14
N ASN A 92 -24.85 16.97 11.88
CA ASN A 92 -25.94 17.83 11.39
C ASN A 92 -27.22 17.06 11.05
N SER A 93 -27.23 15.76 11.32
CA SER A 93 -28.27 14.81 10.92
C SER A 93 -28.72 14.92 9.45
N SER A 94 -27.84 15.42 8.57
CA SER A 94 -28.18 15.70 7.18
C SER A 94 -27.91 14.48 6.30
N VAL A 95 -28.87 14.20 5.41
CA VAL A 95 -28.80 13.17 4.39
C VAL A 95 -29.13 13.83 3.05
N PRO A 96 -28.20 13.90 2.08
CA PRO A 96 -26.79 13.51 2.16
C PRO A 96 -25.93 14.50 3.00
N PRO A 97 -24.69 14.13 3.39
CA PRO A 97 -23.77 15.05 4.04
C PRO A 97 -23.42 16.27 3.17
N SER A 98 -22.96 17.36 3.80
CA SER A 98 -22.61 18.59 3.09
C SER A 98 -21.49 18.37 2.05
N ALA A 99 -21.45 19.21 1.01
CA ALA A 99 -20.44 19.09 -0.04
C ALA A 99 -19.00 19.18 0.48
N SER A 100 -18.75 20.02 1.50
CA SER A 100 -17.43 20.15 2.14
C SER A 100 -17.03 18.86 2.88
N ILE A 101 -17.96 18.26 3.64
CA ILE A 101 -17.71 16.99 4.34
C ILE A 101 -17.39 15.88 3.34
N ARG A 102 -18.13 15.82 2.22
CA ARG A 102 -17.91 14.83 1.16
C ARG A 102 -16.56 15.02 0.48
N ALA A 103 -16.18 16.27 0.16
CA ALA A 103 -14.86 16.58 -0.38
C ALA A 103 -13.73 16.21 0.59
N VAL A 104 -13.88 16.54 1.87
CA VAL A 104 -12.91 16.18 2.92
C VAL A 104 -12.78 14.66 3.05
N LEU A 105 -13.89 13.92 3.04
CA LEU A 105 -13.85 12.45 3.10
C LEU A 105 -13.03 11.87 1.94
N ILE A 106 -13.25 12.34 0.71
CA ILE A 106 -12.54 11.86 -0.48
C ILE A 106 -11.05 12.19 -0.37
N ILE A 107 -10.71 13.44 -0.07
CA ILE A 107 -9.32 13.92 0.00
C ILE A 107 -8.55 13.19 1.11
N VAL A 108 -9.11 13.10 2.32
CA VAL A 108 -8.46 12.47 3.47
C VAL A 108 -8.31 10.95 3.28
N SER A 109 -9.19 10.30 2.52
CA SER A 109 -9.08 8.86 2.24
C SER A 109 -8.05 8.52 1.17
N LEU A 110 -7.78 9.45 0.24
CA LEU A 110 -6.96 9.17 -0.96
C LEU A 110 -5.54 9.75 -0.89
N VAL A 111 -5.39 10.94 -0.31
CA VAL A 111 -4.14 11.71 -0.36
C VAL A 111 -3.07 11.19 0.59
N PRO A 112 -3.36 10.73 1.83
CA PRO A 112 -2.31 10.32 2.76
C PRO A 112 -1.46 9.14 2.26
N SER A 113 -2.07 8.11 1.66
CA SER A 113 -1.33 6.96 1.12
C SER A 113 -0.39 7.37 -0.01
N TYR A 114 -0.85 8.27 -0.88
CA TYR A 114 -0.06 8.81 -1.98
C TYR A 114 1.11 9.70 -1.48
N VAL A 115 0.82 10.65 -0.59
CA VAL A 115 1.81 11.59 -0.07
C VAL A 115 2.85 10.86 0.79
N LEU A 116 2.45 9.90 1.61
CA LEU A 116 3.39 9.09 2.41
C LEU A 116 4.31 8.27 1.52
N GLY A 117 3.79 7.68 0.44
CA GLY A 117 4.60 6.95 -0.53
C GLY A 117 5.62 7.83 -1.25
N ARG A 118 5.27 9.08 -1.57
CA ARG A 118 6.14 10.01 -2.31
C ARG A 118 7.11 10.79 -1.42
N TRP A 119 6.68 11.24 -0.24
CA TRP A 119 7.49 12.06 0.66
C TRP A 119 8.28 11.26 1.68
N GLY A 120 7.77 10.08 2.10
CA GLY A 120 8.51 9.18 2.98
C GLY A 120 9.85 8.72 2.40
N GLN A 121 9.96 8.71 1.06
CA GLN A 121 11.16 8.32 0.32
C GLN A 121 12.00 9.51 -0.18
N SER A 122 11.60 10.76 0.10
CA SER A 122 12.33 11.94 -0.36
C SER A 122 13.66 12.11 0.37
N GLN A 123 14.77 11.83 -0.33
CA GLN A 123 16.13 11.99 0.19
C GLN A 123 16.44 13.43 0.63
N ALA A 124 15.83 14.43 -0.02
CA ALA A 124 15.98 15.85 0.35
C ALA A 124 15.42 16.16 1.75
N LEU A 125 14.31 15.51 2.13
CA LEU A 125 13.66 15.69 3.43
C LEU A 125 14.42 14.95 4.53
N ILE A 126 14.96 13.77 4.21
CA ILE A 126 15.85 12.99 5.08
C ILE A 126 17.12 13.77 5.41
N ARG A 127 17.73 14.43 4.41
CA ARG A 127 18.95 15.23 4.61
C ARG A 127 18.71 16.52 5.41
N ARG A 128 17.57 17.20 5.22
CA ARG A 128 17.26 18.46 5.94
C ARG A 128 16.78 18.24 7.38
N HIS A 129 15.98 17.20 7.66
CA HIS A 129 15.37 17.00 8.97
C HIS A 129 15.35 15.51 9.40
N PRO A 130 16.44 14.99 9.98
CA PRO A 130 16.59 13.56 10.27
C PRO A 130 15.58 13.04 11.31
N ASN A 131 15.17 13.85 12.28
CA ASN A 131 14.18 13.46 13.29
C ASN A 131 12.77 13.33 12.70
N THR A 132 12.39 14.23 11.78
CA THR A 132 11.09 14.16 11.09
C THR A 132 11.02 12.97 10.15
N ALA A 133 12.12 12.64 9.46
CA ALA A 133 12.21 11.46 8.61
C ALA A 133 12.06 10.15 9.39
N LYS A 134 12.69 10.05 10.58
CA LYS A 134 12.48 8.90 11.49
C LYS A 134 11.02 8.75 11.92
N GLY A 135 10.33 9.86 12.21
CA GLY A 135 8.90 9.86 12.53
C GLY A 135 8.03 9.45 11.34
N LEU A 136 8.31 10.01 10.16
CA LEU A 136 7.57 9.75 8.92
C LEU A 136 7.67 8.29 8.47
N ARG A 137 8.82 7.63 8.69
CA ARG A 137 8.99 6.19 8.44
C ARG A 137 8.18 5.29 9.39
N LYS A 138 7.95 5.73 10.64
CA LYS A 138 7.14 4.99 11.62
C LYS A 138 5.63 5.24 11.47
N LEU A 139 5.25 6.30 10.78
CA LEU A 139 3.87 6.75 10.65
C LEU A 139 2.96 5.73 9.93
N PRO A 140 3.35 5.08 8.81
CA PRO A 140 2.53 4.05 8.17
C PRO A 140 2.18 2.91 9.13
N HIS A 141 3.16 2.37 9.85
CA HIS A 141 2.92 1.30 10.82
C HIS A 141 1.99 1.73 11.96
N LEU A 142 2.07 2.99 12.40
CA LEU A 142 1.16 3.54 13.40
C LEU A 142 -0.27 3.66 12.85
N LEU A 143 -0.42 4.13 11.61
CA LEU A 143 -1.71 4.23 10.94
C LEU A 143 -2.33 2.84 10.73
N ASP A 144 -1.55 1.85 10.33
CA ASP A 144 -1.99 0.46 10.20
C ASP A 144 -2.52 -0.06 11.54
N ALA A 145 -1.77 0.14 12.64
CA ALA A 145 -2.23 -0.26 13.97
C ALA A 145 -3.54 0.46 14.37
N ILE A 146 -3.67 1.76 14.10
CA ILE A 146 -4.89 2.53 14.40
C ILE A 146 -6.08 2.03 13.57
N THR A 147 -5.87 1.71 12.29
CA THR A 147 -6.93 1.18 11.41
C THR A 147 -7.36 -0.22 11.83
N GLU A 148 -6.44 -1.10 12.22
CA GLU A 148 -6.76 -2.43 12.78
C GLU A 148 -7.55 -2.32 14.10
N VAL A 149 -7.19 -1.38 14.97
CA VAL A 149 -7.95 -1.10 16.21
C VAL A 149 -9.34 -0.56 15.88
N ASN A 150 -9.47 0.34 14.89
CA ASN A 150 -10.77 0.82 14.43
C ASN A 150 -11.65 -0.33 13.95
N LEU A 151 -11.09 -1.22 13.12
CA LEU A 151 -11.78 -2.39 12.58
C LEU A 151 -12.21 -3.37 13.69
N ALA A 152 -11.37 -3.59 14.70
CA ALA A 152 -11.75 -4.40 15.86
C ALA A 152 -12.97 -3.80 16.59
N ILE A 153 -12.98 -2.48 16.82
CA ILE A 153 -14.11 -1.79 17.46
C ILE A 153 -15.35 -1.80 16.56
N PHE A 154 -15.18 -1.70 15.25
CA PHE A 154 -16.27 -1.82 14.28
C PHE A 154 -16.98 -3.17 14.40
N TYR A 155 -16.24 -4.28 14.42
CA TYR A 155 -16.85 -5.60 14.56
C TYR A 155 -17.56 -5.81 15.92
N MET A 156 -17.16 -5.07 16.96
CA MET A 156 -17.83 -5.10 18.27
C MET A 156 -19.07 -4.19 18.35
N LYS A 157 -19.01 -2.96 17.80
CA LYS A 157 -20.06 -1.93 17.97
C LYS A 157 -20.90 -1.64 16.72
N GLY A 158 -20.36 -1.90 15.54
CA GLY A 158 -21.06 -1.82 14.25
C GLY A 158 -21.25 -0.43 13.66
N THR A 159 -20.55 0.59 14.15
CA THR A 159 -20.82 1.99 13.75
C THR A 159 -19.97 2.47 12.57
N TYR A 160 -18.65 2.42 12.68
CA TYR A 160 -17.72 3.03 11.71
C TYR A 160 -16.70 2.02 11.18
N TYR A 161 -16.83 1.61 9.92
CA TYR A 161 -15.89 0.69 9.28
C TYR A 161 -14.53 1.35 9.00
N ASP A 162 -14.53 2.53 8.37
CA ASP A 162 -13.31 3.28 8.05
C ASP A 162 -12.92 4.26 9.15
N LEU A 163 -11.62 4.42 9.39
CA LEU A 163 -11.08 5.39 10.34
C LEU A 163 -11.48 6.82 9.96
N VAL A 164 -11.43 7.16 8.67
CA VAL A 164 -11.77 8.51 8.17
C VAL A 164 -13.24 8.82 8.44
N LYS A 165 -14.15 7.87 8.19
CA LYS A 165 -15.57 8.02 8.49
C LYS A 165 -15.83 8.16 10.00
N ARG A 166 -15.05 7.48 10.85
CA ARG A 166 -15.09 7.68 12.31
C ARG A 166 -14.67 9.10 12.71
N LEU A 167 -13.58 9.61 12.15
CA LEU A 167 -13.05 10.95 12.49
C LEU A 167 -14.00 12.06 12.05
N ILE A 168 -14.64 11.90 10.90
CA ILE A 168 -15.59 12.88 10.33
C ILE A 168 -17.01 12.71 10.92
N GLY A 169 -17.31 11.54 11.50
CA GLY A 169 -18.63 11.23 12.06
C GLY A 169 -19.68 10.90 11.00
N ILE A 170 -19.30 10.12 9.98
CA ILE A 170 -20.22 9.65 8.93
C ILE A 170 -20.71 8.25 9.26
N GLN A 171 -22.02 8.13 9.46
CA GLN A 171 -22.73 6.89 9.72
C GLN A 171 -23.52 6.47 8.49
N HIS A 172 -24.00 5.23 8.49
CA HIS A 172 -24.90 4.74 7.45
C HIS A 172 -26.26 4.42 8.04
N ILE A 173 -27.31 4.75 7.30
CA ILE A 173 -28.69 4.35 7.57
C ILE A 173 -29.13 3.35 6.51
N SER A 174 -29.97 2.40 6.87
CA SER A 174 -30.53 1.40 5.97
C SER A 174 -31.92 1.81 5.53
N SER A 175 -32.25 1.69 4.25
CA SER A 175 -33.63 1.84 3.77
C SER A 175 -34.47 0.57 3.94
N LEU A 176 -33.83 -0.59 4.20
CA LEU A 176 -34.56 -1.81 4.53
C LEU A 176 -35.07 -1.76 5.98
N PRO A 177 -36.36 -2.10 6.21
CA PRO A 177 -36.90 -2.27 7.55
C PRO A 177 -36.25 -3.48 8.23
N GLU A 178 -36.15 -3.44 9.56
CA GLU A 178 -35.68 -4.60 10.33
C GLU A 178 -36.75 -5.69 10.35
N ASP A 179 -36.40 -6.87 9.85
CA ASP A 179 -37.27 -8.05 9.94
C ASP A 179 -37.32 -8.57 11.38
N PRO A 180 -38.48 -8.54 12.07
CA PRO A 180 -38.58 -8.92 13.48
C PRO A 180 -38.32 -10.40 13.74
N HIS A 181 -38.40 -11.23 12.69
CA HIS A 181 -38.22 -12.69 12.77
C HIS A 181 -36.78 -13.15 12.53
N THR A 182 -35.90 -12.28 12.04
CA THR A 182 -34.52 -12.64 11.74
C THR A 182 -33.57 -11.85 12.62
N ARG A 183 -32.73 -12.54 13.40
CA ARG A 183 -31.65 -11.88 14.13
C ARG A 183 -30.44 -11.75 13.20
N PRO A 184 -29.86 -10.55 13.04
CA PRO A 184 -28.69 -10.38 12.19
C PRO A 184 -27.50 -11.17 12.76
N PRO A 185 -26.60 -11.70 11.90
CA PRO A 185 -25.40 -12.40 12.35
C PRO A 185 -24.49 -11.46 13.15
N SER A 186 -23.99 -11.92 14.29
CA SER A 186 -23.07 -11.15 15.13
C SER A 186 -21.62 -11.36 14.69
N TYR A 187 -20.92 -10.27 14.36
CA TYR A 187 -19.49 -10.32 14.02
C TYR A 187 -18.57 -9.99 15.21
N SER A 188 -19.12 -9.93 16.42
CA SER A 188 -18.38 -9.55 17.64
C SER A 188 -17.20 -10.48 17.94
N LEU A 189 -17.34 -11.79 17.65
CA LEU A 189 -16.26 -12.78 17.82
C LEU A 189 -15.05 -12.45 16.95
N LEU A 190 -15.28 -12.03 15.69
CA LEU A 190 -14.21 -11.61 14.79
C LEU A 190 -13.49 -10.37 15.35
N GLY A 191 -14.22 -9.43 15.94
CA GLY A 191 -13.65 -8.28 16.63
C GLY A 191 -12.74 -8.67 17.81
N ILE A 192 -13.18 -9.63 18.62
CA ILE A 192 -12.38 -10.15 19.75
C ILE A 192 -11.11 -10.84 19.24
N MET A 193 -11.21 -11.65 18.19
CA MET A 193 -10.05 -12.32 17.59
C MET A 193 -9.01 -11.33 17.06
N ILE A 194 -9.45 -10.25 16.40
CA ILE A 194 -8.57 -9.16 15.98
C ILE A 194 -7.96 -8.46 17.19
N GLY A 195 -8.74 -8.25 18.26
CA GLY A 195 -8.26 -7.69 19.52
C GLY A 195 -7.17 -8.54 20.18
N VAL A 196 -7.34 -9.87 20.22
CA VAL A 196 -6.34 -10.81 20.74
C VAL A 196 -5.07 -10.78 19.89
N ARG A 197 -5.21 -10.76 18.55
CA ARG A 197 -4.06 -10.63 17.62
C ARG A 197 -3.29 -9.33 17.85
N LEU A 198 -4.00 -8.21 18.00
CA LEU A 198 -3.40 -6.91 18.30
C LEU A 198 -2.69 -6.90 19.66
N LEU A 199 -3.30 -7.51 20.68
CA LEU A 199 -2.68 -7.67 21.98
C LEU A 199 -1.40 -8.51 21.90
N TYR A 200 -1.44 -9.64 21.17
CA TYR A 200 -0.26 -10.48 20.96
C TYR A 200 0.88 -9.70 20.29
N ARG A 201 0.59 -8.97 19.20
CA ARG A 201 1.56 -8.10 18.51
C ARG A 201 2.15 -7.03 19.46
N LEU A 202 1.32 -6.43 20.30
CA LEU A 202 1.76 -5.45 21.30
C LEU A 202 2.66 -6.07 22.35
N LEU A 203 2.32 -7.25 22.87
CA LEU A 203 3.13 -7.97 23.85
C LEU A 203 4.49 -8.35 23.29
N ASP A 204 4.53 -8.86 22.05
CA ASP A 204 5.78 -9.18 21.35
C ASP A 204 6.64 -7.93 21.11
N PHE A 205 6.02 -6.82 20.71
CA PHE A 205 6.72 -5.55 20.56
C PHE A 205 7.33 -5.05 21.89
N ILE A 206 6.58 -5.15 23.00
CA ILE A 206 7.07 -4.78 24.33
C ILE A 206 8.21 -5.70 24.77
N ARG A 207 8.09 -7.01 24.53
CA ARG A 207 9.14 -8.00 24.84
C ARG A 207 10.41 -7.71 24.04
N TYR A 208 10.27 -7.44 22.74
CA TYR A 208 11.37 -7.05 21.86
C TYR A 208 12.05 -5.76 22.36
N GLN A 209 11.29 -4.72 22.70
CA GLN A 209 11.87 -3.49 23.25
C GLN A 209 12.57 -3.70 24.60
N LYS A 210 12.01 -4.53 25.48
CA LYS A 210 12.65 -4.86 26.77
C LYS A 210 13.96 -5.63 26.57
N ALA A 211 13.98 -6.60 25.65
CA ALA A 211 15.20 -7.34 25.28
C ALA A 211 16.26 -6.41 24.67
N ALA A 212 15.86 -5.50 23.77
CA ALA A 212 16.75 -4.51 23.18
C ALA A 212 17.36 -3.57 24.26
N ARG A 213 16.53 -3.05 25.18
CA ARG A 213 17.02 -2.20 26.30
C ARG A 213 17.89 -2.96 27.30
N ALA A 214 17.65 -4.26 27.50
CA ALA A 214 18.48 -5.10 28.38
C ALA A 214 19.85 -5.38 27.76
N SER A 215 19.90 -5.60 26.44
CA SER A 215 21.16 -5.73 25.69
C SER A 215 21.98 -4.44 25.73
N ASP A 216 21.33 -3.28 25.53
CA ASP A 216 21.96 -1.96 25.58
C ASP A 216 22.54 -1.64 26.97
N LYS A 217 21.84 -2.04 28.05
CA LYS A 217 22.36 -1.93 29.43
C LYS A 217 23.54 -2.87 29.73
N SER A 218 23.66 -3.99 29.03
CA SER A 218 24.81 -4.91 29.19
C SER A 218 26.06 -4.45 28.42
N GLN A 219 25.89 -3.71 27.33
CA GLN A 219 27.00 -3.07 26.60
C GLN A 219 27.50 -1.79 27.27
N GLY A 220 26.67 -1.09 28.06
CA GLY A 220 27.04 0.16 28.73
C GLY A 220 28.08 0.08 29.86
N LYS A 221 28.75 -1.07 30.10
CA LYS A 221 29.77 -1.21 31.16
C LYS A 221 31.18 -1.59 30.67
N HIS A 222 31.38 -1.78 29.37
CA HIS A 222 32.72 -1.83 28.78
C HIS A 222 32.72 -1.16 27.41
N SER A 223 33.78 -0.39 27.16
CA SER A 223 34.14 0.28 25.91
C SER A 223 33.23 1.42 25.45
N ALA A 224 33.72 2.64 25.73
CA ALA A 224 33.62 3.74 24.78
C ALA A 224 34.20 3.31 23.42
N ASP A 225 33.55 3.81 22.37
CA ASP A 225 33.92 3.87 20.95
C ASP A 225 34.08 2.57 20.13
N ILE A 226 33.46 2.66 18.94
CA ILE A 226 33.49 1.79 17.75
C ILE A 226 32.32 0.77 17.65
N PRO A 227 31.32 1.00 16.78
CA PRO A 227 30.47 -0.07 16.30
C PRO A 227 31.35 -1.09 15.56
N ARG A 228 31.24 -2.37 15.90
CA ARG A 228 31.81 -3.45 15.07
C ARG A 228 31.07 -3.49 13.74
N GLU A 229 31.49 -2.64 12.83
CA GLU A 229 31.18 -2.70 11.41
C GLU A 229 31.98 -3.87 10.83
N ILE A 230 31.28 -4.82 10.23
CA ILE A 230 31.91 -5.96 9.56
C ILE A 230 32.35 -5.45 8.19
N TYR A 231 33.65 -5.51 7.93
CA TYR A 231 34.25 -5.20 6.65
C TYR A 231 34.49 -6.51 5.89
N LEU A 232 34.08 -6.56 4.64
CA LEU A 232 34.46 -7.60 3.69
C LEU A 232 35.21 -6.89 2.56
N ASP A 233 36.49 -7.23 2.39
CA ASP A 233 37.38 -6.65 1.37
C ASP A 233 37.34 -5.10 1.32
N ASP A 234 37.57 -4.48 2.48
CA ASP A 234 37.57 -3.01 2.68
C ASP A 234 36.25 -2.28 2.39
N ARG A 235 35.16 -3.00 2.10
CA ARG A 235 33.80 -2.47 2.01
C ARG A 235 32.96 -2.84 3.24
N LEU A 236 32.13 -1.89 3.65
CA LEU A 236 31.15 -2.07 4.73
C LEU A 236 30.06 -3.07 4.30
N VAL A 237 29.86 -4.13 5.08
CA VAL A 237 28.79 -5.10 4.80
C VAL A 237 27.40 -4.43 4.83
N SER A 238 27.22 -3.36 5.61
CA SER A 238 25.98 -2.57 5.62
C SER A 238 25.70 -1.87 4.28
N SER A 239 26.73 -1.42 3.56
CA SER A 239 26.54 -0.81 2.24
C SER A 239 26.25 -1.82 1.13
N LEU A 240 26.51 -3.11 1.38
CA LEU A 240 26.18 -4.21 0.46
C LEU A 240 24.73 -4.72 0.66
N LEU A 241 24.14 -4.46 1.84
CA LEU A 241 22.79 -4.87 2.21
C LEU A 241 21.73 -3.78 1.99
N ASP A 242 22.13 -2.59 1.54
CA ASP A 242 21.17 -1.57 1.12
C ASP A 242 20.48 -2.05 -0.17
N GLU A 243 19.27 -2.61 -0.02
CA GLU A 243 18.34 -2.81 -1.12
C GLU A 243 18.16 -1.46 -1.84
N LYS A 244 18.64 -1.34 -3.09
CA LYS A 244 18.32 -0.19 -3.94
C LYS A 244 16.78 -0.05 -3.94
N PRO A 245 16.21 1.07 -3.48
CA PRO A 245 14.77 1.19 -3.35
C PRO A 245 14.12 1.05 -4.72
N GLU A 246 13.12 0.17 -4.83
CA GLU A 246 12.30 -0.01 -6.03
C GLU A 246 11.70 1.35 -6.45
N GLY A 247 12.32 2.01 -7.44
CA GLY A 247 11.90 3.33 -7.91
C GLY A 247 13.02 4.34 -8.22
N GLU A 248 14.29 4.04 -7.95
CA GLU A 248 15.38 4.84 -8.53
C GLU A 248 15.48 4.62 -10.05
N PRO A 249 15.73 5.67 -10.86
CA PRO A 249 15.93 5.51 -12.30
C PRO A 249 17.10 4.56 -12.55
N ALA A 250 16.99 3.73 -13.60
CA ALA A 250 18.09 2.88 -14.02
C ALA A 250 19.33 3.76 -14.24
N LYS A 251 20.43 3.39 -13.59
CA LYS A 251 21.70 4.08 -13.78
C LYS A 251 22.11 3.93 -15.26
N PRO A 252 22.59 5.00 -15.92
CA PRO A 252 23.23 4.88 -17.23
C PRO A 252 24.34 3.84 -17.19
N ALA A 253 24.56 3.13 -18.29
CA ALA A 253 25.58 2.08 -18.35
C ALA A 253 27.00 2.60 -18.16
N GLU A 254 27.25 3.88 -18.45
CA GLU A 254 28.51 4.57 -18.19
C GLU A 254 28.79 4.82 -16.70
N GLU A 255 27.76 4.79 -15.86
CA GLU A 255 27.84 5.02 -14.41
C GLU A 255 27.73 3.71 -13.61
N ASP A 256 27.79 2.57 -14.29
CA ASP A 256 27.68 1.25 -13.67
C ASP A 256 29.02 0.82 -13.06
N GLU A 257 29.13 0.88 -11.74
CA GLU A 257 30.27 0.32 -11.00
C GLU A 257 30.19 -1.21 -10.83
N GLY A 258 29.04 -1.82 -11.09
CA GLY A 258 28.79 -3.25 -10.89
C GLY A 258 29.23 -4.13 -12.05
N THR A 259 29.39 -3.56 -13.24
CA THR A 259 29.99 -4.25 -14.39
C THR A 259 31.36 -3.62 -14.65
N ALA A 260 32.44 -4.36 -14.44
CA ALA A 260 33.83 -3.93 -14.65
C ALA A 260 34.19 -3.85 -16.16
N LEU A 261 33.42 -3.07 -16.90
CA LEU A 261 33.57 -2.81 -18.31
C LEU A 261 33.49 -1.31 -18.56
N ASP A 262 34.48 -0.77 -19.25
CA ASP A 262 34.41 0.61 -19.72
C ASP A 262 33.52 0.69 -20.97
N VAL A 263 32.22 0.92 -20.73
CA VAL A 263 31.19 0.99 -21.77
C VAL A 263 31.48 2.12 -22.78
N SER A 264 32.21 3.16 -22.36
CA SER A 264 32.57 4.29 -23.23
C SER A 264 33.53 3.91 -24.37
N LEU A 265 34.29 2.83 -24.20
CA LEU A 265 35.24 2.32 -25.19
C LEU A 265 34.60 1.34 -26.19
N ILE A 266 33.34 0.94 -25.98
CA ILE A 266 32.65 -0.06 -26.81
C ILE A 266 31.96 0.63 -28.00
N PRO A 267 32.19 0.18 -29.25
CA PRO A 267 31.46 0.69 -30.41
C PRO A 267 29.94 0.54 -30.28
N GLU A 268 29.18 1.56 -30.70
CA GLU A 268 27.71 1.64 -30.57
C GLU A 268 26.97 0.41 -31.13
N VAL A 269 27.46 -0.14 -32.25
CA VAL A 269 26.87 -1.35 -32.87
C VAL A 269 26.94 -2.56 -31.93
N ILE A 270 28.00 -2.66 -31.13
CA ILE A 270 28.21 -3.75 -30.17
C ILE A 270 27.42 -3.45 -28.88
N ARG A 271 27.29 -2.17 -28.47
CA ARG A 271 26.48 -1.76 -27.32
C ARG A 271 25.02 -2.21 -27.43
N GLN A 272 24.42 -2.11 -28.62
CA GLN A 272 23.04 -2.56 -28.86
C GLN A 272 22.81 -4.06 -28.60
N SER A 273 23.84 -4.90 -28.78
CA SER A 273 23.77 -6.34 -28.48
C SER A 273 23.79 -6.63 -26.97
N ARG A 274 24.09 -5.61 -26.15
CA ARG A 274 24.17 -5.70 -24.70
C ARG A 274 22.89 -5.26 -23.98
N ASN A 275 21.78 -5.15 -24.70
CA ASN A 275 20.51 -4.78 -24.08
C ASN A 275 19.91 -5.92 -23.26
N CYS A 276 19.30 -5.56 -22.14
CA CYS A 276 18.52 -6.47 -21.30
C CYS A 276 17.15 -6.66 -21.95
N THR A 277 16.67 -7.89 -22.13
CA THR A 277 15.34 -8.10 -22.76
C THR A 277 14.17 -7.76 -21.85
N LEU A 278 14.41 -7.61 -20.54
CA LEU A 278 13.38 -7.21 -19.57
C LEU A 278 13.19 -5.69 -19.52
N CYS A 279 14.27 -4.92 -19.39
CA CYS A 279 14.17 -3.45 -19.37
C CYS A 279 14.40 -2.80 -20.74
N LEU A 280 14.83 -3.51 -21.78
CA LEU A 280 15.20 -3.04 -23.14
C LEU A 280 16.16 -1.84 -23.17
N GLU A 281 17.01 -1.75 -22.15
CA GLU A 281 18.11 -0.79 -22.04
C GLU A 281 19.42 -1.57 -21.95
N GLU A 282 20.55 -0.88 -22.06
CA GLU A 282 21.86 -1.51 -21.86
C GLU A 282 21.95 -2.15 -20.47
N ARG A 283 22.49 -3.37 -20.43
CA ARG A 283 22.58 -4.13 -19.17
C ARG A 283 23.53 -3.43 -18.18
N THR A 284 23.02 -3.18 -16.98
CA THR A 284 23.75 -2.71 -15.79
C THR A 284 23.62 -3.73 -14.66
N ASP A 285 24.62 -3.78 -13.76
CA ASP A 285 24.73 -4.84 -12.74
C ASP A 285 24.47 -6.23 -13.39
N SER A 286 25.25 -6.58 -14.42
CA SER A 286 24.96 -7.73 -15.27
C SER A 286 24.89 -9.04 -14.48
N CYS A 287 23.87 -9.85 -14.73
CA CYS A 287 23.63 -11.12 -14.06
C CYS A 287 23.33 -12.22 -15.07
N ALA A 288 23.92 -13.40 -14.87
CA ALA A 288 23.64 -14.60 -15.61
C ALA A 288 22.76 -15.57 -14.81
N THR A 289 21.77 -16.12 -15.50
CA THR A 289 20.98 -17.27 -15.02
C THR A 289 21.75 -18.58 -15.26
N GLU A 290 21.38 -19.68 -14.60
CA GLU A 290 22.00 -21.00 -14.80
C GLU A 290 21.94 -21.49 -16.26
N CYS A 291 20.93 -21.06 -17.01
CA CYS A 291 20.79 -21.35 -18.43
C CYS A 291 21.68 -20.49 -19.35
N GLY A 292 22.47 -19.57 -18.79
CA GLY A 292 23.41 -18.71 -19.51
C GLY A 292 22.82 -17.40 -20.06
N HIS A 293 21.52 -17.16 -19.92
CA HIS A 293 20.92 -15.90 -20.33
C HIS A 293 21.25 -14.76 -19.37
N MET A 294 21.52 -13.57 -19.93
CA MET A 294 22.01 -12.39 -19.22
C MET A 294 20.97 -11.28 -19.14
N PHE A 295 20.84 -10.69 -17.95
CA PHE A 295 19.89 -9.61 -17.64
C PHE A 295 20.53 -8.62 -16.65
N CYS A 296 19.88 -7.49 -16.36
CA CYS A 296 20.25 -6.70 -15.18
C CYS A 296 19.84 -7.44 -13.91
N TRP A 297 20.66 -7.39 -12.85
CA TRP A 297 20.38 -8.03 -11.56
C TRP A 297 18.96 -7.75 -11.05
N ASN A 298 18.59 -6.46 -10.95
CA ASN A 298 17.28 -6.05 -10.46
C ASN A 298 16.11 -6.53 -11.36
N CYS A 299 16.34 -6.63 -12.67
CA CYS A 299 15.31 -7.08 -13.61
C CYS A 299 15.00 -8.56 -13.43
N ILE A 300 16.04 -9.40 -13.37
CA ILE A 300 15.84 -10.86 -13.26
C ILE A 300 15.37 -11.26 -11.86
N VAL A 301 15.82 -10.57 -10.81
CA VAL A 301 15.30 -10.78 -9.44
C VAL A 301 13.83 -10.39 -9.36
N GLY A 302 13.44 -9.25 -9.95
CA GLY A 302 12.03 -8.83 -10.01
C GLY A 302 11.16 -9.86 -10.74
N TRP A 303 11.61 -10.36 -11.89
CA TRP A 303 10.91 -11.41 -12.64
C TRP A 303 10.81 -12.73 -11.85
N GLY A 304 11.92 -13.19 -11.26
CA GLY A 304 11.97 -14.46 -10.53
C GLY A 304 11.07 -14.51 -9.29
N ARG A 305 10.74 -13.35 -8.70
CA ARG A 305 9.75 -13.23 -7.62
C ARG A 305 8.32 -13.46 -8.12
N GLU A 306 8.02 -13.14 -9.37
CA GLU A 306 6.69 -13.33 -9.98
C GLU A 306 6.57 -14.72 -10.65
N LYS A 307 7.60 -15.12 -11.41
CA LYS A 307 7.66 -16.40 -12.12
C LYS A 307 9.05 -17.01 -12.02
N ALA A 308 9.12 -18.21 -11.45
CA ALA A 308 10.35 -18.99 -11.29
C ALA A 308 10.80 -19.69 -12.59
N GLU A 309 10.81 -18.98 -13.71
CA GLU A 309 11.28 -19.46 -15.02
C GLU A 309 12.08 -18.39 -15.77
N CYS A 310 13.05 -18.77 -16.59
CA CYS A 310 13.82 -17.84 -17.41
C CYS A 310 12.92 -17.17 -18.47
N PRO A 311 12.96 -15.83 -18.64
CA PRO A 311 12.15 -15.12 -19.64
C PRO A 311 12.39 -15.56 -21.10
N LEU A 312 13.57 -16.10 -21.40
CA LEU A 312 13.98 -16.44 -22.76
C LEU A 312 13.75 -17.92 -23.11
N CYS A 313 14.18 -18.84 -22.24
CA CYS A 313 14.10 -20.28 -22.51
C CYS A 313 13.12 -21.05 -21.63
N ARG A 314 12.49 -20.40 -20.63
CA ARG A 314 11.56 -21.01 -19.67
C ARG A 314 12.14 -22.14 -18.81
N GLN A 315 13.47 -22.26 -18.75
CA GLN A 315 14.11 -23.14 -17.79
C GLN A 315 13.80 -22.66 -16.36
N ALA A 316 13.66 -23.59 -15.42
CA ALA A 316 13.43 -23.27 -14.02
C ALA A 316 14.50 -22.29 -13.49
N LEU A 317 14.07 -21.28 -12.75
CA LEU A 317 14.91 -20.21 -12.24
C LEU A 317 14.92 -20.23 -10.70
N SER A 318 16.12 -20.30 -10.11
CA SER A 318 16.32 -20.09 -8.67
C SER A 318 17.05 -18.77 -8.44
N LEU A 319 16.54 -17.94 -7.52
CA LEU A 319 17.17 -16.66 -7.16
C LEU A 319 18.52 -16.87 -6.47
N ASP A 320 18.70 -17.98 -5.76
CA ASP A 320 19.93 -18.32 -5.04
C ASP A 320 21.07 -18.76 -5.98
N HIS A 321 20.75 -19.04 -7.24
CA HIS A 321 21.71 -19.49 -8.26
C HIS A 321 21.96 -18.43 -9.35
N LEU A 322 21.54 -17.20 -9.11
CA LEU A 322 21.88 -16.05 -9.95
C LEU A 322 23.35 -15.68 -9.75
N LEU A 323 24.10 -15.61 -10.85
CA LEU A 323 25.52 -15.28 -10.81
C LEU A 323 25.72 -13.83 -11.26
N PRO A 324 26.27 -12.94 -10.41
CA PRO A 324 26.68 -11.61 -10.85
C PRO A 324 27.90 -11.72 -11.77
N ILE A 325 27.86 -11.03 -12.91
CA ILE A 325 28.93 -11.02 -13.90
C ILE A 325 29.61 -9.66 -13.89
N TYR A 326 30.76 -9.61 -13.23
CA TYR A 326 31.57 -8.40 -13.13
C TYR A 326 32.43 -8.17 -14.38
N ASN A 327 33.03 -9.22 -14.95
CA ASN A 327 34.02 -9.10 -16.03
C ASN A 327 33.47 -9.65 -17.35
N LEU A 328 32.63 -8.88 -18.04
CA LEU A 328 31.95 -9.33 -19.27
C LEU A 328 32.76 -9.04 -20.53
#